data_AF-A0A453HES9-F1
#
_entry.id   AF-A0A453HES9-F1
#
_cell.length_a   1.000
_cell.length_b   1.000
_cell.length_c   1.000
_cell.angle_alpha   90.00
_cell.angle_beta   90.00
_cell.angle_gamma   90.00
#
_symmetry.space_group_name_H-M   'P 1'
#
loop_
_entity.id
_entity.type
_entity.pdbx_description
1 polymer ?
#
loop_
_entity_poly.entity_id
_entity_poly.type
_entity_poly.pdbx_seq_one_letter_code
_entity_poly.pdbx_strand_id
1 'polypeptide(L)'
;KKEAKRHLYHGCTKFSRFSFVVKLLHLKSSHRITNSAFTDILKLLVEAFPQPNTLPKSYEEAKNLLKELGLGYESIHVCFNNYILFRKQYAKHDNCLVCGMSRWKDPTRKKIPQKVLRHFPLVPRLKRMFLSRKNSRRS
;
A
#
# COMPACT_ATOMS: atom_id res chain seq x y z
N LYS A 1 -6.67 2.50 15.63
CA LYS A 1 -7.41 1.28 16.04
C LYS A 1 -8.93 1.34 15.75
N LYS A 2 -9.57 2.53 15.60
CA LYS A 2 -11.00 2.65 15.24
C LYS A 2 -11.34 2.15 13.81
N GLU A 3 -10.48 2.41 12.82
CA GLU A 3 -10.67 1.98 11.40
C GLU A 3 -10.83 0.46 11.21
N ALA A 4 -10.02 -0.34 11.90
CA ALA A 4 -9.97 -1.80 11.74
C ALA A 4 -11.23 -2.51 12.25
N LYS A 5 -12.01 -1.83 13.10
CA LYS A 5 -13.27 -2.33 13.67
C LYS A 5 -14.50 -1.78 12.95
N ARG A 6 -14.36 -0.97 11.90
CA ARG A 6 -15.51 -0.54 11.09
C ARG A 6 -16.11 -1.77 10.40
N HIS A 7 -17.41 -1.95 10.57
CA HIS A 7 -18.15 -2.97 9.85
C HIS A 7 -18.14 -2.68 8.35
N LEU A 8 -18.17 -3.74 7.54
CA LEU A 8 -18.21 -3.63 6.09
C LEU A 8 -19.44 -2.81 5.62
N TYR A 9 -20.59 -3.14 6.20
CA TYR A 9 -21.87 -2.45 6.13
C TYR A 9 -22.62 -2.72 7.46
N HIS A 10 -23.73 -2.02 7.71
CA HIS A 10 -24.51 -2.17 8.95
C HIS A 10 -24.97 -3.63 9.14
N GLY A 11 -24.76 -4.20 10.33
CA GLY A 11 -25.14 -5.59 10.64
C GLY A 11 -24.19 -6.68 10.11
N CYS A 12 -23.09 -6.33 9.42
CA CYS A 12 -22.12 -7.33 8.97
C CYS A 12 -21.29 -7.88 10.16
N THR A 13 -21.52 -9.14 10.52
CA THR A 13 -20.81 -9.85 11.60
C THR A 13 -19.65 -10.72 11.10
N LYS A 14 -19.73 -11.20 9.85
CA LYS A 14 -18.75 -12.13 9.25
C LYS A 14 -17.43 -11.46 8.88
N PHE A 15 -17.48 -10.20 8.44
CA PHE A 15 -16.30 -9.46 7.97
C PHE A 15 -16.28 -8.03 8.53
N SER A 16 -15.08 -7.57 8.89
CA SER A 16 -14.82 -6.13 9.02
C SER A 16 -14.40 -5.56 7.67
N ARG A 17 -14.52 -4.24 7.49
CA ARG A 17 -13.99 -3.54 6.30
C ARG A 17 -12.55 -3.96 6.02
N PHE A 18 -11.73 -4.01 7.06
CA PHE A 18 -10.32 -4.36 6.94
C PHE A 18 -10.09 -5.81 6.52
N SER A 19 -10.71 -6.78 7.20
CA SER A 19 -10.47 -8.20 6.89
C SER A 19 -10.92 -8.55 5.47
N PHE A 20 -12.01 -7.93 5.01
CA PHE A 20 -12.50 -8.09 3.65
C PHE A 20 -11.53 -7.52 2.60
N VAL A 21 -11.07 -6.28 2.79
CA VAL A 21 -10.13 -5.63 1.85
C VAL A 21 -8.79 -6.37 1.78
N VAL A 22 -8.28 -6.88 2.90
CA VAL A 22 -7.04 -7.69 2.92
C VAL A 22 -7.22 -8.96 2.09
N LYS A 23 -8.36 -9.66 2.23
CA LYS A 23 -8.65 -10.86 1.42
C LYS A 23 -8.76 -10.53 -0.07
N LEU A 24 -9.41 -9.42 -0.43
CA LEU A 24 -9.47 -8.96 -1.82
C LEU A 24 -8.09 -8.65 -2.40
N LEU A 25 -7.23 -7.94 -1.66
CA LEU A 25 -5.87 -7.62 -2.09
C LEU A 25 -5.00 -8.87 -2.20
N HIS A 26 -5.21 -9.87 -1.34
CA HIS A 26 -4.57 -11.18 -1.48
C HIS A 26 -4.99 -11.87 -2.78
N LEU A 27 -6.30 -11.97 -3.06
CA LEU A 27 -6.82 -12.54 -4.31
C LEU A 27 -6.25 -11.83 -5.53
N LYS A 28 -6.24 -10.49 -5.52
CA LYS A 28 -5.62 -9.68 -6.57
C LYS A 28 -4.18 -10.11 -6.84
N SER A 29 -3.37 -10.23 -5.78
CA SER A 29 -1.95 -10.56 -5.90
C SER A 29 -1.76 -12.00 -6.37
N SER A 30 -2.48 -12.95 -5.78
CA SER A 30 -2.38 -14.38 -6.10
C SER A 30 -2.80 -14.69 -7.53
N HIS A 31 -3.81 -13.99 -8.04
CA HIS A 31 -4.32 -14.17 -9.41
C HIS A 31 -3.81 -13.12 -10.40
N ARG A 32 -2.82 -12.29 -10.00
CA ARG A 32 -2.21 -11.24 -10.85
C ARG A 32 -3.24 -10.32 -11.53
N ILE A 33 -4.35 -10.05 -10.85
CA ILE A 33 -5.41 -9.17 -11.35
C ILE A 33 -4.81 -7.76 -11.53
N THR A 34 -5.06 -7.13 -12.68
CA THR A 34 -4.55 -5.78 -12.98
C THR A 34 -5.16 -4.74 -12.05
N ASN A 35 -4.54 -3.55 -11.94
CA ASN A 35 -5.06 -2.48 -11.08
C ASN A 35 -6.39 -1.91 -11.57
N SER A 36 -6.58 -1.84 -12.90
CA SER A 36 -7.85 -1.42 -13.52
C SER A 36 -8.96 -2.42 -13.21
N ALA A 37 -8.77 -3.70 -13.57
CA ALA A 37 -9.78 -4.73 -13.33
C ALA A 37 -10.16 -4.84 -11.84
N PHE A 38 -9.17 -4.77 -10.93
CA PHE A 38 -9.46 -4.78 -9.50
C PHE A 38 -10.27 -3.55 -9.04
N THR A 39 -10.04 -2.39 -9.64
CA THR A 39 -10.81 -1.18 -9.35
C THR A 39 -12.26 -1.33 -9.84
N ASP A 40 -12.48 -1.94 -11.01
CA ASP A 40 -13.83 -2.18 -11.52
C ASP A 40 -14.58 -3.23 -10.68
N ILE A 41 -13.89 -4.28 -10.23
CA ILE A 41 -14.44 -5.25 -9.25
C ILE A 41 -14.86 -4.53 -7.96
N LEU A 42 -14.04 -3.62 -7.44
CA LEU A 42 -14.37 -2.88 -6.22
C LEU A 42 -15.62 -2.01 -6.39
N LYS A 43 -15.77 -1.31 -7.53
CA LYS A 43 -16.96 -0.52 -7.84
C LYS A 43 -18.21 -1.40 -7.87
N LEU A 44 -18.15 -2.55 -8.56
CA LEU A 44 -19.24 -3.50 -8.61
C LEU A 44 -19.63 -4.01 -7.21
N LEU A 45 -18.64 -4.31 -6.36
CA LEU A 45 -18.90 -4.73 -4.98
C LEU A 45 -19.56 -3.61 -4.15
N VAL A 46 -19.12 -2.36 -4.32
CA VAL A 46 -19.74 -1.20 -3.66
C VAL A 46 -21.23 -1.09 -4.03
N GLU A 47 -21.60 -1.37 -5.27
CA GLU A 47 -23.00 -1.37 -5.73
C GLU A 47 -23.79 -2.60 -5.24
N ALA A 48 -23.15 -3.77 -5.18
CA ALA A 48 -23.80 -5.02 -4.79
C ALA A 48 -24.10 -5.13 -3.27
N PHE A 49 -23.35 -4.41 -2.42
CA PHE A 49 -23.55 -4.47 -0.97
C PHE A 49 -24.57 -3.44 -0.44
N PRO A 50 -25.29 -3.74 0.66
CA PRO A 50 -26.24 -2.81 1.27
C PRO A 50 -25.61 -1.45 1.59
N GLN A 51 -26.34 -0.37 1.30
CA GLN A 51 -25.92 1.00 1.61
C GLN A 51 -26.40 1.44 3.00
N PRO A 52 -25.62 2.25 3.73
CA PRO A 52 -24.27 2.71 3.39
C PRO A 52 -23.23 1.62 3.67
N ASN A 53 -22.35 1.34 2.69
CA ASN A 53 -21.18 0.49 2.90
C ASN A 53 -19.88 1.30 2.94
N THR A 54 -18.86 0.69 3.53
CA THR A 54 -17.55 1.31 3.71
C THR A 54 -16.50 0.62 2.83
N LEU A 55 -16.82 0.22 1.62
CA LEU A 55 -15.82 -0.36 0.72
C LEU A 55 -14.97 0.72 0.03
N PRO A 56 -13.67 0.46 -0.21
CA PRO A 56 -12.88 1.31 -1.10
C PRO A 56 -13.40 1.21 -2.53
N LYS A 57 -13.43 2.33 -3.25
CA LYS A 57 -13.92 2.40 -4.63
C LYS A 57 -12.80 2.20 -5.66
N SER A 58 -11.55 2.07 -5.21
CA SER A 58 -10.38 1.93 -6.06
C SER A 58 -9.25 1.13 -5.42
N TYR A 59 -8.34 0.62 -6.25
CA TYR A 59 -7.12 -0.03 -5.77
C TYR A 59 -6.29 0.89 -4.85
N GLU A 60 -6.18 2.16 -5.19
CA GLU A 60 -5.39 3.12 -4.39
C GLU A 60 -6.05 3.41 -3.04
N GLU A 61 -7.38 3.52 -2.97
CA GLU A 61 -8.09 3.61 -1.68
C GLU A 61 -7.89 2.35 -0.82
N ALA A 62 -7.98 1.17 -1.42
CA ALA A 62 -7.74 -0.09 -0.72
C ALA A 62 -6.31 -0.17 -0.17
N LYS A 63 -5.32 0.31 -0.94
CA LYS A 63 -3.92 0.39 -0.53
C LYS A 63 -3.70 1.45 0.55
N ASN A 64 -4.36 2.60 0.46
CA ASN A 64 -4.30 3.65 1.48
C ASN A 64 -4.87 3.18 2.81
N LEU A 65 -5.95 2.39 2.80
CA LEU A 65 -6.48 1.76 4.01
C LEU A 65 -5.43 0.89 4.71
N LEU A 66 -4.64 0.10 3.98
CA LEU A 66 -3.52 -0.65 4.57
C LEU A 66 -2.44 0.27 5.13
N LYS A 67 -2.14 1.39 4.45
CA LYS A 67 -1.15 2.38 4.89
C LYS A 67 -1.55 3.06 6.20
N GLU A 68 -2.80 3.47 6.33
CA GLU A 68 -3.37 4.08 7.55
C GLU A 68 -3.32 3.11 8.75
N LEU A 69 -3.47 1.82 8.48
CA LEU A 69 -3.32 0.75 9.47
C LEU A 69 -1.86 0.35 9.71
N GLY A 70 -0.91 1.07 9.11
CA GLY A 70 0.53 0.87 9.21
C GLY A 70 0.99 -0.50 8.70
N LEU A 71 0.28 -1.03 7.71
CA LEU A 71 0.66 -2.19 6.90
C LEU A 71 1.12 -1.77 5.50
N GLY A 72 1.20 -0.46 5.24
CA GLY A 72 1.76 0.09 4.02
C GLY A 72 3.28 -0.03 3.96
N TYR A 73 3.79 0.02 2.73
CA TYR A 73 5.21 0.13 2.43
C TYR A 73 5.50 1.47 1.75
N GLU A 74 6.71 1.95 1.89
CA GLU A 74 7.28 3.06 1.13
C GLU A 74 8.10 2.51 -0.02
N SER A 75 7.93 3.14 -1.19
CA SER A 75 8.67 2.79 -2.41
C SER A 75 9.76 3.83 -2.63
N ILE A 76 10.99 3.38 -2.82
CA ILE A 76 12.15 4.22 -3.15
C ILE A 76 12.68 3.76 -4.51
N HIS A 77 12.92 4.71 -5.42
CA HIS A 77 13.55 4.39 -6.70
C HIS A 77 15.04 4.14 -6.46
N VAL A 78 15.57 3.10 -7.08
CA VAL A 78 16.95 2.66 -6.90
C VAL A 78 17.65 2.66 -8.24
N CYS A 79 18.92 3.04 -8.26
CA CYS A 79 19.78 2.78 -9.40
C CYS A 79 19.74 1.29 -9.77
N PHE A 80 19.76 0.95 -11.06
CA PHE A 80 19.75 -0.45 -11.49
C PHE A 80 20.87 -1.29 -10.82
N ASN A 81 22.07 -0.71 -10.75
CA ASN A 81 23.27 -1.27 -10.12
C ASN A 81 23.34 -1.04 -8.60
N ASN A 82 22.27 -0.57 -7.96
CA ASN A 82 22.16 -0.31 -6.52
C ASN A 82 23.12 0.73 -5.90
N TYR A 83 23.89 1.49 -6.69
CA TYR A 83 24.82 2.48 -6.15
C TYR A 83 24.16 3.59 -5.33
N ILE A 84 22.99 4.08 -5.77
CA ILE A 84 22.27 5.16 -5.10
C ILE A 84 20.78 4.88 -4.96
N LEU A 85 20.19 5.48 -3.93
CA LEU A 85 18.76 5.62 -3.74
C LEU A 85 18.34 7.03 -4.17
N PHE A 86 17.37 7.15 -5.08
CA PHE A 86 16.84 8.43 -5.53
C PHE A 86 15.90 9.03 -4.48
N ARG A 87 16.48 9.46 -3.35
CA ARG A 87 15.83 10.10 -2.20
C ARG A 87 16.69 11.24 -1.67
N LYS A 88 16.10 12.15 -0.88
CA LYS A 88 16.78 13.31 -0.30
C LYS A 88 17.54 14.10 -1.39
N GLN A 89 18.86 14.26 -1.26
CA GLN A 89 19.70 14.99 -2.23
C GLN A 89 19.61 14.45 -3.67
N TYR A 90 19.32 13.16 -3.85
CA TYR A 90 19.20 12.55 -5.18
C TYR A 90 17.74 12.48 -5.69
N ALA A 91 16.77 13.08 -4.99
CA ALA A 91 15.35 12.93 -5.31
C ALA A 91 14.96 13.49 -6.70
N LYS A 92 15.61 14.58 -7.12
CA LYS A 92 15.37 15.25 -8.40
C LYS A 92 16.26 14.75 -9.54
N HIS A 93 17.16 13.80 -9.27
CA HIS A 93 18.05 13.27 -10.30
C HIS A 93 17.33 12.23 -11.16
N ASP A 94 17.50 12.33 -12.47
CA ASP A 94 16.99 11.36 -13.45
C ASP A 94 18.05 10.32 -13.82
N ASN A 95 19.32 10.55 -13.50
CA ASN A 95 20.43 9.64 -13.76
C ASN A 95 21.25 9.39 -12.49
N CYS A 96 21.87 8.22 -12.39
CA CYS A 96 22.80 7.87 -11.34
C CYS A 96 24.11 8.64 -11.52
N LEU A 97 24.52 9.41 -10.51
CA LEU A 97 25.79 10.15 -10.55
C LEU A 97 27.03 9.25 -10.51
N VAL A 98 26.89 7.99 -10.08
CA VAL A 98 28.02 7.04 -9.96
C VAL A 98 28.22 6.25 -11.26
N CYS A 99 27.15 5.79 -11.89
CA CYS A 99 27.23 4.89 -13.04
C CYS A 99 26.53 5.40 -14.30
N GLY A 100 26.05 6.64 -14.32
CA GLY A 100 25.41 7.30 -15.48
C GLY A 100 24.00 6.78 -15.85
N MET A 101 23.64 5.57 -15.39
CA MET A 101 22.39 4.91 -15.74
C MET A 101 21.14 5.73 -15.39
N SER A 102 20.15 5.68 -16.29
CA SER A 102 18.85 6.30 -16.10
C SER A 102 18.09 5.69 -14.91
N ARG A 103 17.32 6.53 -14.22
CA ARG A 103 16.32 6.16 -13.22
C ARG A 103 15.11 5.47 -13.87
N TRP A 104 14.82 5.79 -15.13
CA TRP A 104 13.60 5.46 -15.85
C TRP A 104 13.84 4.38 -16.93
N LYS A 105 12.92 3.42 -17.06
CA LYS A 105 12.96 2.39 -18.14
C LYS A 105 12.73 2.98 -19.52
N ASP A 106 11.82 3.95 -19.59
CA ASP A 106 11.44 4.63 -20.82
C ASP A 106 11.50 6.15 -20.54
N PRO A 107 12.61 6.82 -20.87
CA PRO A 107 12.76 8.25 -20.59
C PRO A 107 11.86 9.13 -21.47
N THR A 108 11.32 8.63 -22.59
CA THR A 108 10.63 9.45 -23.59
C THR A 108 9.10 9.40 -23.48
N ARG A 109 8.52 8.26 -23.08
CA ARG A 109 7.04 8.11 -23.03
C ARG A 109 6.47 8.10 -21.63
N LYS A 110 7.04 7.31 -20.72
CA LYS A 110 6.52 7.14 -19.36
C LYS A 110 7.66 6.97 -18.38
N LYS A 111 7.76 7.90 -17.41
CA LYS A 111 8.70 7.84 -16.27
C LYS A 111 8.39 6.68 -15.31
N ILE A 112 8.60 5.46 -15.79
CA ILE A 112 8.49 4.21 -15.03
C ILE A 112 9.87 3.92 -14.46
N PRO A 113 10.03 3.82 -13.12
CA PRO A 113 11.34 3.55 -12.53
C PRO A 113 11.89 2.19 -12.96
N GLN A 114 13.19 2.14 -13.20
CA GLN A 114 13.87 0.91 -13.60
C GLN A 114 13.90 -0.12 -12.47
N LYS A 115 14.13 0.35 -11.23
CA LYS A 115 14.14 -0.48 -10.03
C LYS A 115 13.51 0.26 -8.86
N VAL A 116 12.71 -0.46 -8.06
CA VAL A 116 12.02 0.09 -6.89
C VAL A 116 12.27 -0.83 -5.70
N LEU A 117 12.81 -0.26 -4.61
CA LEU A 117 12.91 -0.89 -3.31
C LEU A 117 11.65 -0.55 -2.51
N ARG A 118 10.98 -1.57 -1.95
CA ARG A 118 9.84 -1.39 -1.06
C ARG A 118 10.28 -1.71 0.36
N HIS A 119 10.08 -0.79 1.30
CA HIS A 119 10.40 -1.02 2.70
C HIS A 119 9.23 -0.65 3.61
N PHE A 120 9.13 -1.32 4.77
CA PHE A 120 8.19 -0.94 5.79
C PHE A 120 8.78 0.20 6.64
N PRO A 121 8.04 1.29 6.91
CA PRO A 121 8.54 2.38 7.76
C PRO A 121 8.83 1.88 9.17
N LEU A 122 10.06 2.08 9.65
CA LEU A 122 10.50 1.58 10.95
C LEU A 122 9.81 2.32 12.10
N VAL A 123 9.66 3.65 12.00
CA VAL A 123 9.13 4.48 13.11
C VAL A 123 7.71 4.08 13.53
N PRO A 124 6.71 3.94 12.62
CA PRO A 124 5.37 3.46 13.00
C PRO A 124 5.38 2.05 13.61
N ARG A 125 6.27 1.18 13.12
CA ARG A 125 6.41 -0.20 13.58
C ARG A 125 6.99 -0.28 14.99
N LEU A 126 8.03 0.51 15.27
CA LEU A 126 8.63 0.64 16.59
C LEU A 126 7.64 1.23 17.59
N LYS A 127 6.93 2.31 17.25
CA LYS A 127 5.87 2.89 18.11
C LYS A 127 4.83 1.83 18.50
N ARG A 128 4.40 0.99 17.55
CA ARG A 128 3.46 -0.10 17.81
C ARG A 128 4.02 -1.15 18.77
N MET A 129 5.29 -1.55 18.58
CA MET A 129 5.98 -2.54 19.41
C MET A 129 6.15 -2.07 20.87
N PHE A 130 6.46 -0.80 21.09
CA PHE A 130 6.61 -0.25 22.44
C PHE A 130 5.25 0.00 23.12
N LEU A 131 4.22 0.40 22.37
CA LEU A 131 2.85 0.53 22.90
C LEU A 131 2.25 -0.83 23.30
N SER A 132 2.53 -1.90 22.55
CA SER A 132 2.06 -3.25 22.93
C SER A 132 2.74 -3.76 24.20
N ARG A 133 4.03 -3.48 24.41
CA ARG A 133 4.76 -3.85 25.64
C ARG A 133 4.27 -3.14 26.88
N LYS A 134 3.83 -1.87 26.77
CA LYS A 134 3.21 -1.15 27.91
C LYS A 134 1.86 -1.75 28.31
N ASN A 135 1.12 -2.34 27.36
CA ASN A 135 -0.17 -2.96 27.62
C ASN A 135 -0.06 -4.37 28.21
N SER A 136 1.06 -5.07 28.03
CA SER A 136 1.30 -6.40 28.60
C SER A 136 1.91 -6.38 30.01
N ARG A 137 2.29 -5.21 30.53
CA ARG A 137 2.80 -5.00 31.90
C ARG A 137 1.74 -4.43 32.86
N ARG A 138 0.51 -4.28 32.39
CA ARG A 138 -0.66 -3.80 33.16
C ARG A 138 -1.76 -4.87 33.23
N SER A 139 -1.39 -6.13 33.01
CA SER A 139 -2.24 -7.32 33.17
C SER A 139 -1.77 -8.07 34.38
#